data_AF-A0AAW4MS60-F1
#
_entry.id   AF-A0AAW4MS60-F1
#
_cell.length_a   1.000
_cell.length_b   1.000
_cell.length_c   1.000
_cell.angle_alpha   90.00
_cell.angle_beta   90.00
_cell.angle_gamma   90.00
#
_symmetry.space_group_name_H-M   'P 1'
#
loop_
_entity.id
_entity.type
_entity.pdbx_description
1 polymer ?
#
loop_
_entity_poly.entity_id
_entity_poly.type
_entity_poly.pdbx_seq_one_letter_code
_entity_poly.pdbx_strand_id
1 'polypeptide(L)'
;MRKRSLLLYAVRDMMRKDKWAERYNPDQRFNVSQYDYETVAEYLDALREEWKEYVDPFEICDGYVDVSKYKNFEKYEEAAQEYLDRLDWKKVEPDYDKYDVNPLDFDTKEQYLDALYQKVREEYDPYDDFPGLDPSSFDYPFEYDFAIDERREWKEEHDPEDKYDVDPGAYEYEDDYVEAIKKWKRHIARLDEKSPSYTSNRNKAKKQLSRECLSESESNPADIEENPTEESKQSWGNKHNSFNTFSSIDPIQYDHESDYLDDLRVKWKEYYDPSDMYDVDPQDYDREEDYMEAIKQYIKSKYR
;
A
#
# COMPACT_ATOMS: atom_id res chain seq x y z
N MET A 1 6.24 75.52 -13.32
CA MET A 1 5.29 74.65 -12.60
C MET A 1 5.28 73.18 -13.07
N ARG A 2 5.61 72.82 -14.33
CA ARG A 2 5.54 71.43 -14.83
C ARG A 2 6.44 70.39 -14.13
N LYS A 3 7.68 70.75 -13.73
CA LYS A 3 8.65 69.79 -13.15
C LYS A 3 8.23 69.19 -11.80
N ARG A 4 7.58 69.98 -10.92
CA ARG A 4 7.08 69.49 -9.62
C ARG A 4 5.91 68.51 -9.77
N SER A 5 5.10 68.67 -10.82
CA SER A 5 3.95 67.78 -11.10
C SER A 5 4.39 66.39 -11.57
N LEU A 6 5.47 66.31 -12.37
CA LEU A 6 6.01 65.04 -12.87
C LEU A 6 6.65 64.20 -11.76
N LEU A 7 7.37 64.84 -10.84
CA LEU A 7 7.96 64.17 -9.68
C LEU A 7 6.89 63.56 -8.75
N LEU A 8 5.83 64.31 -8.46
CA LEU A 8 4.72 63.81 -7.65
C LEU A 8 3.97 62.65 -8.32
N TYR A 9 3.85 62.69 -9.65
CA TYR A 9 3.28 61.58 -10.43
C TYR A 9 4.15 60.33 -10.32
N ALA A 10 5.45 60.46 -10.56
CA ALA A 10 6.40 59.35 -10.49
C ALA A 10 6.43 58.70 -9.10
N VAL A 11 6.51 59.50 -8.03
CA VAL A 11 6.48 58.96 -6.64
C VAL A 11 5.18 58.20 -6.37
N ARG A 12 4.04 58.75 -6.79
CA ARG A 12 2.74 58.10 -6.58
C ARG A 12 2.60 56.81 -7.39
N ASP A 13 3.22 56.74 -8.56
CA ASP A 13 3.28 55.54 -9.38
C ASP A 13 4.15 54.46 -8.73
N MET A 14 5.37 54.81 -8.29
CA MET A 14 6.27 53.89 -7.58
C MET A 14 5.61 53.30 -6.33
N MET A 15 5.00 54.14 -5.49
CA MET A 15 4.27 53.68 -4.30
C MET A 15 3.07 52.77 -4.63
N ARG A 16 2.49 52.89 -5.82
CA ARG A 16 1.41 52.00 -6.27
C ARG A 16 1.97 50.64 -6.68
N LYS A 17 3.08 50.65 -7.43
CA LYS A 17 3.75 49.42 -7.88
C LYS A 17 4.33 48.64 -6.69
N ASP A 18 4.91 49.32 -5.69
CA ASP A 18 5.39 48.67 -4.46
C ASP A 18 4.28 47.92 -3.72
N LYS A 19 3.06 48.50 -3.68
CA LYS A 19 1.88 47.81 -3.13
C LYS A 19 1.44 46.59 -3.93
N TRP A 20 1.82 46.48 -5.21
CA TRP A 20 1.58 45.26 -5.97
C TRP A 20 2.50 44.14 -5.49
N ALA A 21 3.80 44.43 -5.37
CA ALA A 21 4.79 43.49 -4.86
C ALA A 21 4.43 43.01 -3.45
N GLU A 22 4.14 43.94 -2.53
CA GLU A 22 3.70 43.61 -1.16
C GLU A 22 2.48 42.68 -1.12
N ARG A 23 1.58 42.75 -2.11
CA ARG A 23 0.31 42.02 -2.11
C ARG A 23 0.40 40.66 -2.82
N TYR A 24 1.14 40.58 -3.90
CA TYR A 24 1.10 39.44 -4.82
C TYR A 24 2.41 38.66 -4.91
N ASN A 25 3.53 39.28 -4.53
CA ASN A 25 4.85 38.66 -4.45
C ASN A 25 5.56 39.12 -3.16
N PRO A 26 4.96 38.85 -1.99
CA PRO A 26 5.61 39.17 -0.72
C PRO A 26 6.98 38.49 -0.67
N ASP A 27 7.94 39.17 -0.05
CA ASP A 27 9.32 38.70 0.10
C ASP A 27 10.09 38.47 -1.22
N GLN A 28 9.55 38.93 -2.35
CA GLN A 28 10.15 38.78 -3.68
C GLN A 28 10.46 37.31 -4.03
N ARG A 29 9.56 36.39 -3.66
CA ARG A 29 9.68 34.94 -3.90
C ARG A 29 9.91 34.59 -5.37
N PHE A 30 9.30 35.35 -6.28
CA PHE A 30 9.47 35.22 -7.73
C PHE A 30 10.28 36.38 -8.30
N ASN A 31 11.13 36.12 -9.30
CA ASN A 31 12.03 37.11 -9.89
C ASN A 31 11.32 38.04 -10.90
N VAL A 32 10.18 38.60 -10.49
CA VAL A 32 9.34 39.48 -11.31
C VAL A 32 9.31 40.88 -10.69
N SER A 33 9.95 41.82 -11.39
CA SER A 33 9.97 43.23 -11.00
C SER A 33 8.62 43.89 -11.27
N GLN A 34 8.01 44.49 -10.24
CA GLN A 34 6.77 45.27 -10.37
C GLN A 34 6.94 46.50 -11.26
N TYR A 35 8.18 46.97 -11.43
CA TYR A 35 8.49 48.20 -12.16
C TYR A 35 8.47 48.02 -13.67
N ASP A 36 8.57 46.77 -14.14
CA ASP A 36 8.66 46.42 -15.57
C ASP A 36 7.29 46.46 -16.26
N TYR A 37 6.20 46.54 -15.48
CA TYR A 37 4.82 46.48 -15.97
C TYR A 37 4.07 47.80 -15.73
N GLU A 38 3.18 48.18 -16.64
CA GLU A 38 2.39 49.41 -16.54
C GLU A 38 1.11 49.21 -15.73
N THR A 39 0.59 47.99 -15.73
CA THR A 39 -0.66 47.62 -15.05
C THR A 39 -0.49 46.46 -14.08
N VAL A 40 -1.38 46.40 -13.08
CA VAL A 40 -1.41 45.28 -12.13
C VAL A 40 -1.78 43.95 -12.78
N ALA A 41 -2.49 44.00 -13.91
CA ALA A 41 -2.89 42.80 -14.66
C ALA A 41 -1.66 42.17 -15.33
N GLU A 42 -0.87 42.97 -16.06
CA GLU A 42 0.37 42.51 -16.68
C GLU A 42 1.37 41.96 -15.65
N TYR A 43 1.49 42.64 -14.50
CA TYR A 43 2.34 42.16 -13.41
C TYR A 43 1.86 40.82 -12.83
N LEU A 44 0.54 40.66 -12.65
CA LEU A 44 -0.03 39.40 -12.17
C LEU A 44 0.12 38.27 -13.18
N ASP A 45 -0.04 38.56 -14.47
CA ASP A 45 0.14 37.56 -15.52
C ASP A 45 1.59 37.08 -15.58
N ALA A 46 2.57 37.99 -15.48
CA ALA A 46 3.97 37.60 -15.37
C ALA A 46 4.29 36.76 -14.13
N LEU A 47 3.67 37.06 -12.97
CA LEU A 47 3.80 36.22 -11.78
C LEU A 47 3.21 34.82 -12.00
N ARG A 48 2.07 34.71 -12.68
CA ARG A 48 1.40 33.42 -12.90
C ARG A 48 2.19 32.49 -13.82
N GLU A 49 2.95 33.04 -14.77
CA GLU A 49 3.90 32.25 -15.58
C GLU A 49 4.98 31.62 -14.67
N GLU A 50 5.57 32.41 -13.77
CA GLU A 50 6.56 31.89 -12.81
C GLU A 50 5.94 30.88 -11.82
N TRP A 51 4.69 31.11 -11.40
CA TRP A 51 3.98 30.16 -10.54
C TRP A 51 3.80 28.81 -11.22
N LYS A 52 3.43 28.82 -12.52
CA LYS A 52 3.31 27.61 -13.33
C LYS A 52 4.64 26.87 -13.42
N GLU A 53 5.71 27.57 -13.79
CA GLU A 53 7.03 26.97 -13.91
C GLU A 53 7.53 26.39 -12.57
N TYR A 54 7.18 27.02 -11.46
CA TYR A 54 7.58 26.54 -10.13
C TYR A 54 6.81 25.30 -9.66
N VAL A 55 5.48 25.28 -9.78
CA VAL A 55 4.63 24.20 -9.24
C VAL A 55 4.44 23.07 -10.23
N ASP A 56 4.35 23.40 -11.51
CA ASP A 56 4.06 22.46 -12.59
C ASP A 56 5.04 22.64 -13.77
N PRO A 57 6.34 22.41 -13.55
CA PRO A 57 7.37 22.57 -14.58
C PRO A 57 7.19 21.66 -15.80
N PHE A 58 6.29 20.66 -15.71
CA PHE A 58 6.01 19.68 -16.75
C PHE A 58 4.63 19.85 -17.38
N GLU A 59 3.90 20.92 -17.05
CA GLU A 59 2.56 21.23 -17.59
C GLU A 59 1.56 20.06 -17.39
N ILE A 60 1.69 19.31 -16.29
CA ILE A 60 0.84 18.17 -15.95
C ILE A 60 -0.56 18.63 -15.50
N CYS A 61 -0.64 19.78 -14.83
CA CYS A 61 -1.87 20.40 -14.35
C CYS A 61 -2.59 21.20 -15.43
N ASP A 62 -1.99 21.39 -16.61
CA ASP A 62 -2.55 22.19 -17.67
C ASP A 62 -3.89 21.61 -18.17
N GLY A 63 -4.90 22.48 -18.27
CA GLY A 63 -6.28 22.09 -18.57
C GLY A 63 -7.14 21.72 -17.35
N TYR A 64 -6.53 21.47 -16.19
CA TYR A 64 -7.24 21.15 -14.95
C TYR A 64 -7.21 22.30 -13.95
N VAL A 65 -6.02 22.86 -13.69
CA VAL A 65 -5.83 23.98 -12.76
C VAL A 65 -5.48 25.25 -13.54
N ASP A 66 -6.49 26.06 -13.79
CA ASP A 66 -6.32 27.34 -14.49
C ASP A 66 -5.73 28.40 -13.55
N VAL A 67 -4.42 28.64 -13.67
CA VAL A 67 -3.66 29.63 -12.89
C VAL A 67 -4.26 31.04 -12.96
N SER A 68 -4.95 31.40 -14.05
CA SER A 68 -5.52 32.74 -14.24
C SER A 68 -6.65 33.05 -13.25
N LYS A 69 -7.25 32.02 -12.65
CA LYS A 69 -8.29 32.15 -11.61
C LYS A 69 -7.72 32.56 -10.25
N TYR A 70 -6.40 32.40 -10.06
CA TYR A 70 -5.74 32.64 -8.79
C TYR A 70 -5.09 34.03 -8.77
N LYS A 71 -5.15 34.67 -7.59
CA LYS A 71 -4.55 35.98 -7.33
C LYS A 71 -3.43 35.90 -6.29
N ASN A 72 -3.12 34.70 -5.84
CA ASN A 72 -2.22 34.42 -4.75
C ASN A 72 -1.62 33.05 -5.04
N PHE A 73 -0.30 32.95 -4.84
CA PHE A 73 0.48 31.77 -5.16
C PHE A 73 0.07 30.57 -4.30
N GLU A 74 -0.06 30.74 -2.98
CA GLU A 74 -0.36 29.65 -2.05
C GLU A 74 -1.65 28.92 -2.42
N LYS A 75 -2.68 29.65 -2.86
CA LYS A 75 -3.94 29.05 -3.33
C LYS A 75 -3.81 28.29 -4.64
N TYR A 76 -2.94 28.76 -5.53
CA TYR A 76 -2.67 28.06 -6.78
C TYR A 76 -1.85 26.79 -6.52
N GLU A 77 -0.79 26.91 -5.72
CA GLU A 77 0.06 25.80 -5.28
C GLU A 77 -0.76 24.71 -4.61
N GLU A 78 -1.66 25.06 -3.67
CA GLU A 78 -2.56 24.10 -3.02
C GLU A 78 -3.43 23.34 -4.04
N ALA A 79 -4.06 24.05 -4.98
CA ALA A 79 -4.95 23.43 -5.98
C ALA A 79 -4.19 22.57 -6.99
N ALA A 80 -3.00 23.01 -7.41
CA ALA A 80 -2.14 22.25 -8.30
C ALA A 80 -1.56 21.01 -7.59
N GLN A 81 -1.14 21.14 -6.33
CA GLN A 81 -0.66 20.02 -5.54
C GLN A 81 -1.76 19.00 -5.27
N GLU A 82 -2.98 19.42 -4.95
CA GLU A 82 -4.14 18.51 -4.81
C GLU A 82 -4.36 17.68 -6.08
N TYR A 83 -4.21 18.30 -7.25
CA TYR A 83 -4.32 17.62 -8.54
C TYR A 83 -3.12 16.69 -8.81
N LEU A 84 -1.90 17.12 -8.51
CA LEU A 84 -0.70 16.29 -8.65
C LEU A 84 -0.76 15.07 -7.73
N ASP A 85 -1.21 15.23 -6.49
CA ASP A 85 -1.45 14.14 -5.53
C ASP A 85 -2.52 13.18 -6.06
N ARG A 86 -3.58 13.70 -6.69
CA ARG A 86 -4.58 12.87 -7.39
C ARG A 86 -3.99 12.10 -8.57
N LEU A 87 -2.91 12.57 -9.18
CA LEU A 87 -2.22 11.86 -10.26
C LEU A 87 -1.07 10.98 -9.77
N ASP A 88 -0.65 11.11 -8.51
CA ASP A 88 0.51 10.41 -7.98
C ASP A 88 0.32 8.89 -8.03
N TRP A 89 -0.88 8.40 -7.68
CA TRP A 89 -1.21 6.98 -7.82
C TRP A 89 -1.19 6.49 -9.28
N LYS A 90 -1.36 7.38 -10.26
CA LYS A 90 -1.26 7.04 -11.69
C LYS A 90 0.18 6.98 -12.20
N LYS A 91 1.14 7.55 -11.47
CA LYS A 91 2.57 7.55 -11.82
C LYS A 91 3.35 6.40 -11.19
N VAL A 92 2.88 5.90 -10.05
CA VAL A 92 3.68 5.02 -9.18
C VAL A 92 3.47 3.53 -9.48
N GLU A 93 2.48 3.14 -10.28
CA GLU A 93 2.17 1.72 -10.29
C GLU A 93 3.07 0.82 -11.17
N PRO A 94 3.37 -0.39 -10.67
CA PRO A 94 4.17 -1.40 -11.36
C PRO A 94 3.65 -1.62 -12.78
N ASP A 95 4.56 -2.03 -13.65
CA ASP A 95 4.29 -2.39 -15.04
C ASP A 95 3.32 -3.59 -15.11
N TYR A 96 2.03 -3.29 -14.98
CA TYR A 96 0.90 -4.21 -15.10
C TYR A 96 0.29 -4.17 -16.50
N ASP A 97 1.08 -3.77 -17.50
CA ASP A 97 0.71 -3.81 -18.93
C ASP A 97 0.17 -5.19 -19.36
N LYS A 98 0.46 -6.25 -18.60
CA LYS A 98 -0.12 -7.59 -18.75
C LYS A 98 -1.66 -7.61 -18.73
N TYR A 99 -2.31 -6.80 -17.90
CA TYR A 99 -3.75 -6.93 -17.63
C TYR A 99 -4.66 -6.02 -18.49
N ASP A 100 -4.10 -5.26 -19.44
CA ASP A 100 -4.83 -4.32 -20.32
C ASP A 100 -5.78 -3.38 -19.55
N VAL A 101 -5.41 -3.02 -18.32
CA VAL A 101 -6.12 -2.06 -17.47
C VAL A 101 -5.30 -0.79 -17.41
N ASN A 102 -5.73 0.25 -18.12
CA ASN A 102 -5.02 1.52 -18.14
C ASN A 102 -5.46 2.40 -16.95
N PRO A 103 -4.54 2.82 -16.04
CA PRO A 103 -4.87 3.72 -14.93
C PRO A 103 -5.47 5.07 -15.36
N LEU A 104 -5.21 5.49 -16.60
CA LEU A 104 -5.77 6.72 -17.16
C LEU A 104 -7.27 6.64 -17.46
N ASP A 105 -7.83 5.43 -17.61
CA ASP A 105 -9.25 5.23 -17.91
C ASP A 105 -10.16 5.43 -16.69
N PHE A 106 -9.58 5.61 -15.50
CA PHE A 106 -10.31 5.69 -14.23
C PHE A 106 -10.13 7.03 -13.52
N ASP A 107 -11.18 7.49 -12.83
CA ASP A 107 -11.18 8.76 -12.11
C ASP A 107 -10.54 8.67 -10.72
N THR A 108 -10.61 7.49 -10.09
CA THR A 108 -10.06 7.23 -8.74
C THR A 108 -9.23 5.95 -8.72
N LYS A 109 -8.32 5.84 -7.75
CA LYS A 109 -7.46 4.67 -7.56
C LYS A 109 -8.28 3.41 -7.31
N GLU A 110 -9.34 3.52 -6.52
CA GLU A 110 -10.21 2.42 -6.15
C GLU A 110 -10.90 1.80 -7.36
N GLN A 111 -11.39 2.63 -8.30
CA GLN A 111 -12.02 2.13 -9.53
C GLN A 111 -11.05 1.36 -10.41
N TYR A 112 -9.82 1.86 -10.51
CA TYR A 112 -8.76 1.20 -11.26
C TYR A 112 -8.34 -0.13 -10.58
N LEU A 113 -8.14 -0.13 -9.26
CA LEU A 113 -7.78 -1.34 -8.52
C LEU A 113 -8.89 -2.41 -8.59
N ASP A 114 -10.16 -2.02 -8.50
CA ASP A 114 -11.29 -2.94 -8.65
C ASP A 114 -11.29 -3.59 -10.05
N ALA A 115 -11.07 -2.79 -11.10
CA ALA A 115 -10.96 -3.30 -12.47
C ALA A 115 -9.72 -4.20 -12.67
N LEU A 116 -8.59 -3.85 -12.05
CA LEU A 116 -7.37 -4.66 -12.06
C LEU A 116 -7.60 -5.99 -11.36
N TYR A 117 -8.11 -5.99 -10.13
CA TYR A 117 -8.39 -7.21 -9.36
C TYR A 117 -9.44 -8.09 -10.01
N GLN A 118 -10.42 -7.50 -10.70
CA GLN A 118 -11.33 -8.25 -11.54
C GLN A 118 -10.58 -8.97 -12.67
N LYS A 119 -9.64 -8.30 -13.36
CA LYS A 119 -8.84 -8.94 -14.42
C LYS A 119 -7.93 -10.04 -13.90
N VAL A 120 -7.32 -9.82 -12.74
CA VAL A 120 -6.50 -10.82 -12.05
C VAL A 120 -7.35 -12.04 -11.69
N ARG A 121 -8.56 -11.85 -11.14
CA ARG A 121 -9.51 -12.94 -10.87
C ARG A 121 -9.89 -13.69 -12.14
N GLU A 122 -10.22 -12.99 -13.22
CA GLU A 122 -10.58 -13.59 -14.51
C GLU A 122 -9.46 -14.47 -15.10
N GLU A 123 -8.19 -14.14 -14.85
CA GLU A 123 -7.04 -14.89 -15.35
C GLU A 123 -6.78 -16.17 -14.53
N TYR A 124 -6.80 -16.06 -13.19
CA TYR A 124 -6.31 -17.12 -12.30
C TYR A 124 -7.42 -17.95 -11.65
N ASP A 125 -8.59 -17.38 -11.41
CA ASP A 125 -9.78 -18.08 -10.90
C ASP A 125 -11.03 -17.77 -11.75
N PRO A 126 -11.05 -18.17 -13.03
CA PRO A 126 -12.13 -17.84 -13.96
C PRO A 126 -13.48 -18.46 -13.59
N TYR A 127 -13.49 -19.47 -12.72
CA TYR A 127 -14.70 -20.19 -12.31
C TYR A 127 -15.15 -19.85 -10.88
N ASP A 128 -14.42 -18.97 -10.19
CA ASP A 128 -14.65 -18.63 -8.78
C ASP A 128 -14.65 -19.91 -7.91
N ASP A 129 -13.68 -20.79 -8.16
CA ASP A 129 -13.50 -22.05 -7.45
C ASP A 129 -13.08 -21.82 -5.99
N PHE A 130 -12.49 -20.65 -5.69
CA PHE A 130 -12.02 -20.24 -4.36
C PHE A 130 -12.59 -18.88 -3.95
N PRO A 131 -13.91 -18.76 -3.71
CA PRO A 131 -14.55 -17.48 -3.41
C PRO A 131 -14.09 -16.85 -2.09
N GLY A 132 -13.48 -17.64 -1.19
CA GLY A 132 -12.84 -17.14 0.04
C GLY A 132 -11.57 -16.31 -0.19
N LEU A 133 -10.95 -16.42 -1.36
CA LEU A 133 -9.76 -15.63 -1.73
C LEU A 133 -10.17 -14.38 -2.52
N ASP A 134 -9.80 -13.22 -1.98
CA ASP A 134 -9.97 -11.94 -2.67
C ASP A 134 -8.64 -11.48 -3.25
N PRO A 135 -8.49 -11.24 -4.57
CA PRO A 135 -7.28 -10.64 -5.12
C PRO A 135 -6.89 -9.33 -4.44
N SER A 136 -7.86 -8.59 -3.89
CA SER A 136 -7.59 -7.33 -3.18
C SER A 136 -6.92 -7.49 -1.82
N SER A 137 -6.83 -8.71 -1.28
CA SER A 137 -6.09 -8.99 -0.05
C SER A 137 -4.59 -9.12 -0.25
N PHE A 138 -4.12 -9.04 -1.50
CA PHE A 138 -2.71 -9.18 -1.87
C PHE A 138 -2.17 -7.85 -2.38
N ASP A 139 -0.91 -7.56 -2.07
CA ASP A 139 -0.26 -6.34 -2.55
C ASP A 139 0.09 -6.45 -4.04
N TYR A 140 0.28 -7.68 -4.54
CA TYR A 140 0.65 -7.94 -5.93
C TYR A 140 -0.16 -9.09 -6.56
N PRO A 141 -0.55 -8.98 -7.85
CA PRO A 141 -1.24 -10.05 -8.58
C PRO A 141 -0.53 -11.41 -8.60
N PHE A 142 0.80 -11.45 -8.52
CA PHE A 142 1.53 -12.73 -8.52
C PHE A 142 1.39 -13.49 -7.18
N GLU A 143 1.09 -12.79 -6.08
CA GLU A 143 0.83 -13.44 -4.79
C GLU A 143 -0.54 -14.13 -4.82
N TYR A 144 -1.53 -13.50 -5.46
CA TYR A 144 -2.83 -14.13 -5.70
C TYR A 144 -2.71 -15.39 -6.58
N ASP A 145 -1.92 -15.33 -7.65
CA ASP A 145 -1.61 -16.49 -8.51
C ASP A 145 -1.04 -17.66 -7.69
N PHE A 146 -0.04 -17.39 -6.86
CA PHE A 146 0.57 -18.38 -5.96
C PHE A 146 -0.44 -18.96 -4.97
N ALA A 147 -1.28 -18.10 -4.36
CA ALA A 147 -2.32 -18.55 -3.43
C ALA A 147 -3.35 -19.45 -4.11
N ILE A 148 -3.77 -19.13 -5.33
CA ILE A 148 -4.71 -19.97 -6.11
C ILE A 148 -4.11 -21.35 -6.40
N ASP A 149 -2.84 -21.39 -6.83
CA ASP A 149 -2.15 -22.65 -7.10
C ASP A 149 -2.02 -23.49 -5.82
N GLU A 150 -1.66 -22.89 -4.69
CA GLU A 150 -1.62 -23.55 -3.38
C GLU A 150 -2.98 -24.17 -3.01
N ARG A 151 -4.08 -23.43 -3.18
CA ARG A 151 -5.44 -23.97 -2.89
C ARG A 151 -5.86 -25.07 -3.81
N ARG A 152 -5.40 -25.05 -5.06
CA ARG A 152 -5.61 -26.15 -6.00
C ARG A 152 -4.87 -27.40 -5.53
N GLU A 153 -3.62 -27.27 -5.08
CA GLU A 153 -2.84 -28.39 -4.53
C GLU A 153 -3.49 -28.98 -3.28
N TRP A 154 -3.93 -28.14 -2.33
CA TRP A 154 -4.64 -28.62 -1.13
C TRP A 154 -5.91 -29.39 -1.48
N LYS A 155 -6.67 -28.89 -2.47
CA LYS A 155 -7.88 -29.56 -2.94
C LYS A 155 -7.55 -30.91 -3.58
N GLU A 156 -6.52 -30.99 -4.42
CA GLU A 156 -6.08 -32.24 -5.05
C GLU A 156 -5.58 -33.28 -4.03
N GLU A 157 -4.86 -32.84 -2.99
CA GLU A 157 -4.32 -33.74 -1.98
C GLU A 157 -5.40 -34.26 -1.00
N HIS A 158 -6.24 -33.37 -0.48
CA HIS A 158 -7.15 -33.71 0.63
C HIS A 158 -8.60 -33.97 0.21
N ASP A 159 -9.01 -33.50 -0.97
CA ASP A 159 -10.34 -33.73 -1.54
C ASP A 159 -10.37 -33.87 -3.08
N PRO A 160 -9.63 -34.85 -3.66
CA PRO A 160 -9.55 -35.03 -5.12
C PRO A 160 -10.88 -35.37 -5.79
N GLU A 161 -11.88 -35.82 -5.03
CA GLU A 161 -13.22 -36.17 -5.52
C GLU A 161 -14.26 -35.04 -5.32
N ASP A 162 -13.85 -33.87 -4.82
CA ASP A 162 -14.74 -32.74 -4.48
C ASP A 162 -15.94 -33.19 -3.62
N LYS A 163 -15.63 -34.05 -2.64
CA LYS A 163 -16.63 -34.71 -1.81
C LYS A 163 -17.06 -33.84 -0.65
N TYR A 164 -16.16 -32.98 -0.19
CA TYR A 164 -16.32 -32.14 0.98
C TYR A 164 -16.71 -30.73 0.55
N ASP A 165 -17.75 -30.19 1.19
CA ASP A 165 -18.23 -28.83 0.92
C ASP A 165 -17.46 -27.85 1.81
N VAL A 166 -16.13 -27.86 1.67
CA VAL A 166 -15.16 -27.06 2.44
C VAL A 166 -14.28 -26.35 1.42
N ASP A 167 -14.36 -25.02 1.38
CA ASP A 167 -13.57 -24.19 0.47
C ASP A 167 -12.15 -24.01 1.02
N PRO A 168 -11.09 -24.45 0.32
CA PRO A 168 -9.71 -24.20 0.75
C PRO A 168 -9.37 -22.71 0.85
N GLY A 169 -10.01 -21.86 0.04
CA GLY A 169 -9.80 -20.41 0.05
C GLY A 169 -10.32 -19.71 1.30
N ALA A 170 -11.09 -20.41 2.16
CA ALA A 170 -11.60 -19.85 3.41
C ALA A 170 -10.61 -19.97 4.60
N TYR A 171 -9.43 -20.56 4.37
CA TYR A 171 -8.43 -20.81 5.40
C TYR A 171 -7.16 -20.03 5.08
N GLU A 172 -6.29 -19.78 6.05
CA GLU A 172 -4.97 -19.20 5.78
C GLU A 172 -3.93 -20.32 5.64
N TYR A 173 -4.05 -21.36 6.48
CA TYR A 173 -3.10 -22.48 6.56
C TYR A 173 -3.73 -23.83 6.18
N GLU A 174 -2.92 -24.73 5.64
CA GLU A 174 -3.35 -26.05 5.15
C GLU A 174 -3.93 -26.90 6.27
N ASP A 175 -3.27 -26.87 7.44
CA ASP A 175 -3.68 -27.64 8.61
C ASP A 175 -5.11 -27.32 9.06
N ASP A 176 -5.51 -26.04 8.98
CA ASP A 176 -6.86 -25.61 9.34
C ASP A 176 -7.90 -26.14 8.34
N TYR A 177 -7.57 -26.10 7.04
CA TYR A 177 -8.40 -26.68 5.99
C TYR A 177 -8.55 -28.20 6.17
N VAL A 178 -7.44 -28.91 6.44
CA VAL A 178 -7.43 -30.35 6.71
C VAL A 178 -8.23 -30.69 7.96
N GLU A 179 -8.14 -29.87 9.02
CA GLU A 179 -8.96 -30.03 10.21
C GLU A 179 -10.44 -29.82 9.91
N ALA A 180 -10.80 -28.82 9.11
CA ALA A 180 -12.17 -28.58 8.68
C ALA A 180 -12.74 -29.76 7.89
N ILE A 181 -11.96 -30.35 6.98
CA ILE A 181 -12.31 -31.60 6.30
C ILE A 181 -12.54 -32.73 7.32
N LYS A 182 -11.63 -32.93 8.28
CA LYS A 182 -11.78 -33.97 9.34
C LYS A 182 -13.07 -33.73 10.14
N LYS A 183 -13.38 -32.49 10.50
CA LYS A 183 -14.61 -32.10 11.22
C LYS A 183 -15.86 -32.40 10.39
N TRP A 184 -15.83 -32.12 9.09
CA TRP A 184 -16.91 -32.45 8.15
C TRP A 184 -17.13 -33.96 8.06
N LYS A 185 -16.06 -34.76 7.92
CA LYS A 185 -16.13 -36.24 7.91
C LYS A 185 -16.79 -36.77 9.18
N ARG A 186 -16.36 -36.30 10.36
CA ARG A 186 -16.97 -36.68 11.66
C ARG A 186 -18.44 -36.25 11.75
N HIS A 187 -18.82 -35.13 11.15
CA HIS A 187 -20.20 -34.65 11.17
C HIS A 187 -21.11 -35.51 10.30
N ILE A 188 -20.70 -35.85 9.08
CA ILE A 188 -21.47 -36.73 8.18
C ILE A 188 -21.63 -38.13 8.77
N ALA A 189 -20.56 -38.73 9.32
CA ALA A 189 -20.64 -40.04 9.97
C ALA A 189 -21.71 -40.08 11.09
N ARG A 190 -21.77 -39.04 11.93
CA ARG A 190 -22.79 -38.90 12.99
C ARG A 190 -24.22 -38.77 12.45
N LEU A 191 -24.39 -38.19 11.27
CA LEU A 191 -25.70 -38.03 10.64
C LEU A 191 -26.17 -39.34 10.00
N ASP A 192 -25.27 -40.08 9.35
CA ASP A 192 -25.56 -41.38 8.76
C ASP A 192 -25.95 -42.42 9.83
N GLU A 193 -25.34 -42.38 11.01
CA GLU A 193 -25.74 -43.20 12.17
C GLU A 193 -27.15 -42.88 12.69
N LYS A 194 -27.61 -41.63 12.54
CA LYS A 194 -28.90 -41.17 13.10
C LYS A 194 -30.09 -41.31 12.14
N SER A 195 -29.86 -41.33 10.83
CA SER A 195 -30.92 -41.56 9.84
C SER A 195 -30.30 -41.90 8.48
N PRO A 196 -30.62 -43.05 7.85
CA PRO A 196 -29.98 -43.50 6.60
C PRO A 196 -30.32 -42.65 5.36
N SER A 197 -31.13 -41.59 5.51
CA SER A 197 -31.55 -40.74 4.40
C SER A 197 -30.47 -39.72 4.04
N TYR A 198 -29.53 -40.16 3.20
CA TYR A 198 -28.32 -39.46 2.71
C TYR A 198 -28.52 -37.98 2.30
N THR A 199 -29.65 -37.62 1.68
CA THR A 199 -29.85 -36.27 1.08
C THR A 199 -30.32 -35.19 2.05
N SER A 200 -31.12 -35.52 3.08
CA SER A 200 -31.65 -34.52 4.03
C SER A 200 -30.60 -34.05 5.05
N ASN A 201 -29.56 -34.84 5.27
CA ASN A 201 -28.54 -34.62 6.28
C ASN A 201 -27.42 -33.69 5.79
N ARG A 202 -27.00 -33.83 4.52
CA ARG A 202 -25.97 -32.98 3.90
C ARG A 202 -26.34 -31.49 3.97
N ASN A 203 -27.57 -31.11 3.61
CA ASN A 203 -28.02 -29.72 3.64
C ASN A 203 -28.09 -29.10 5.05
N LYS A 204 -28.26 -29.91 6.10
CA LYS A 204 -28.23 -29.44 7.50
C LYS A 204 -26.80 -29.19 7.97
N ALA A 205 -25.87 -30.06 7.58
CA ALA A 205 -24.44 -29.92 7.85
C ALA A 205 -23.88 -28.63 7.25
N LYS A 206 -24.20 -28.35 5.97
CA LYS A 206 -23.82 -27.12 5.26
C LYS A 206 -24.14 -25.86 6.07
N LYS A 207 -25.39 -25.74 6.53
CA LYS A 207 -25.88 -24.54 7.24
C LYS A 207 -25.25 -24.35 8.62
N GLN A 208 -24.70 -25.39 9.25
CA GLN A 208 -24.07 -25.30 10.56
C GLN A 208 -22.59 -24.93 10.45
N LEU A 209 -21.85 -25.55 9.52
CA LEU A 209 -20.41 -25.28 9.36
C LEU A 209 -20.14 -23.88 8.80
N SER A 210 -20.95 -23.38 7.86
CA SER A 210 -20.85 -21.99 7.39
C SER A 210 -21.09 -20.93 8.49
N ARG A 211 -21.64 -21.31 9.65
CA ARG A 211 -21.80 -20.41 10.80
C ARG A 211 -20.64 -20.45 11.78
N GLU A 212 -19.92 -21.56 11.85
CA GLU A 212 -18.79 -21.75 12.76
C GLU A 212 -17.50 -21.13 12.18
N CYS A 213 -17.28 -21.20 10.86
CA CYS A 213 -16.14 -20.57 10.16
C CYS A 213 -16.08 -19.04 10.28
N LEU A 214 -17.18 -18.38 10.64
CA LEU A 214 -17.24 -16.92 10.83
C LEU A 214 -16.94 -16.49 12.28
N SER A 215 -16.58 -17.41 13.19
CA SER A 215 -16.59 -17.14 14.64
C SER A 215 -15.36 -17.57 15.45
N GLU A 216 -14.36 -18.23 14.86
CA GLU A 216 -13.17 -18.67 15.60
C GLU A 216 -12.04 -17.63 15.48
N SER A 217 -12.15 -16.57 16.30
CA SER A 217 -11.00 -15.77 16.72
C SER A 217 -11.05 -15.62 18.24
N GLU A 218 -10.16 -16.35 18.92
CA GLU A 218 -9.59 -16.11 20.26
C GLU A 218 -9.40 -17.40 21.04
N SER A 219 -8.14 -17.84 21.18
CA SER A 219 -7.62 -18.29 22.48
C SER A 219 -6.10 -18.45 22.44
N ASN A 220 -5.39 -17.62 23.22
CA ASN A 220 -3.99 -17.81 23.61
C ASN A 220 -3.78 -19.11 24.40
N PRO A 221 -2.57 -19.68 24.37
CA PRO A 221 -2.07 -20.48 25.49
C PRO A 221 -0.81 -19.91 26.12
N ALA A 222 -0.65 -20.24 27.41
CA ALA A 222 0.40 -19.83 28.32
C ALA A 222 1.62 -20.77 28.30
N ASP A 223 2.73 -20.22 28.80
CA ASP A 223 4.11 -20.72 28.85
C ASP A 223 4.30 -22.17 29.34
N ILE A 224 5.09 -22.94 28.58
CA ILE A 224 5.87 -24.09 29.06
C ILE A 224 7.26 -24.00 28.43
N GLU A 225 8.28 -23.87 29.27
CA GLU A 225 9.70 -23.86 28.94
C GLU A 225 10.14 -25.31 28.62
N GLU A 226 10.18 -25.66 27.33
CA GLU A 226 10.69 -26.91 26.80
C GLU A 226 11.68 -26.58 25.66
N ASN A 227 12.80 -27.30 25.59
CA ASN A 227 13.79 -27.11 24.53
C ASN A 227 13.12 -27.11 23.14
N PRO A 228 13.40 -26.12 22.28
CA PRO A 228 12.68 -25.96 21.03
C PRO A 228 12.90 -27.19 20.12
N THR A 229 11.81 -27.85 19.77
CA THR A 229 11.77 -28.83 18.68
C THR A 229 12.14 -28.16 17.35
N GLU A 230 12.53 -28.94 16.33
CA GLU A 230 12.83 -28.39 14.99
C GLU A 230 11.67 -27.53 14.43
N GLU A 231 10.41 -27.90 14.72
CA GLU A 231 9.21 -27.09 14.41
C GLU A 231 9.21 -25.73 15.10
N SER A 232 9.69 -25.65 16.35
CA SER A 232 9.82 -24.38 17.07
C SER A 232 10.92 -23.50 16.48
N LYS A 233 12.00 -24.06 15.92
CA LYS A 233 13.07 -23.27 15.28
C LYS A 233 12.64 -22.73 13.92
N GLN A 234 11.86 -23.49 13.15
CA GLN A 234 11.27 -23.00 11.90
C GLN A 234 10.38 -21.76 12.14
N SER A 235 9.69 -21.71 13.30
CA SER A 235 8.88 -20.56 13.70
C SER A 235 9.69 -19.28 13.91
N TRP A 236 10.98 -19.36 14.24
CA TRP A 236 11.88 -18.20 14.34
C TRP A 236 12.09 -17.53 12.98
N GLY A 237 12.23 -18.34 11.93
CA GLY A 237 12.28 -17.90 10.54
C GLY A 237 11.07 -17.04 10.19
N ASN A 238 9.88 -17.59 10.41
CA ASN A 238 8.62 -16.90 10.12
C ASN A 238 8.41 -15.66 10.98
N LYS A 239 8.84 -15.68 12.24
CA LYS A 239 8.65 -14.59 13.20
C LYS A 239 9.56 -13.38 12.94
N HIS A 240 10.81 -13.62 12.56
CA HIS A 240 11.82 -12.57 12.46
C HIS A 240 12.20 -12.23 11.01
N ASN A 241 12.12 -13.20 10.09
CA ASN A 241 12.49 -13.10 8.68
C ASN A 241 11.27 -13.44 7.79
N SER A 242 10.13 -12.77 8.05
CA SER A 242 8.83 -13.04 7.41
C SER A 242 8.88 -12.98 5.88
N PHE A 243 9.69 -12.09 5.31
CA PHE A 243 9.89 -11.96 3.86
C PHE A 243 10.82 -13.01 3.25
N ASN A 244 11.45 -13.85 4.08
CA ASN A 244 12.47 -14.80 3.70
C ASN A 244 13.65 -14.15 2.92
N THR A 245 13.84 -12.83 3.04
CA THR A 245 14.91 -12.05 2.38
C THR A 245 16.29 -12.59 2.73
N PHE A 246 16.45 -13.12 3.94
CA PHE A 246 17.69 -13.66 4.47
C PHE A 246 17.67 -15.17 4.64
N SER A 247 17.05 -15.91 3.70
CA SER A 247 16.94 -17.38 3.68
C SER A 247 18.28 -18.14 3.78
N SER A 248 19.41 -17.43 3.70
CA SER A 248 20.76 -17.96 3.92
C SER A 248 21.12 -18.14 5.41
N ILE A 249 20.35 -17.55 6.33
CA ILE A 249 20.45 -17.80 7.77
C ILE A 249 19.38 -18.82 8.13
N ASP A 250 19.81 -20.07 8.31
CA ASP A 250 18.93 -21.18 8.66
C ASP A 250 18.74 -21.23 10.20
N PRO A 251 17.52 -21.02 10.72
CA PRO A 251 17.26 -21.01 12.16
C PRO A 251 17.54 -22.36 12.85
N ILE A 252 17.58 -23.46 12.10
CA ILE A 252 17.91 -24.80 12.63
C ILE A 252 19.37 -24.85 13.14
N GLN A 253 20.25 -24.00 12.60
CA GLN A 253 21.67 -23.97 12.96
C GLN A 253 21.95 -23.32 14.33
N TYR A 254 20.93 -22.74 14.98
CA TYR A 254 21.09 -21.98 16.22
C TYR A 254 20.46 -22.72 17.40
N ASP A 255 21.12 -22.67 18.55
CA ASP A 255 20.62 -23.26 19.80
C ASP A 255 19.60 -22.35 20.50
N HIS A 256 19.69 -21.04 20.26
CA HIS A 256 18.83 -20.02 20.86
C HIS A 256 18.31 -19.03 19.81
N GLU A 257 17.04 -18.62 19.96
CA GLU A 257 16.37 -17.63 19.10
C GLU A 257 17.12 -16.28 19.06
N SER A 258 17.72 -15.88 20.20
CA SER A 258 18.51 -14.66 20.31
C SER A 258 19.73 -14.67 19.40
N ASP A 259 20.42 -15.81 19.29
CA ASP A 259 21.64 -15.93 18.50
C ASP A 259 21.30 -15.88 16.99
N TYR A 260 20.18 -16.49 16.61
CA TYR A 260 19.62 -16.38 15.26
C TYR A 260 19.24 -14.94 14.93
N LEU A 261 18.54 -14.25 15.85
CA LEU A 261 18.09 -12.88 15.66
C LEU A 261 19.27 -11.90 15.58
N ASP A 262 20.34 -12.10 16.34
CA ASP A 262 21.53 -11.26 16.27
C ASP A 262 22.21 -11.34 14.90
N ASP A 263 22.37 -12.54 14.33
CA ASP A 263 22.93 -12.70 12.98
C ASP A 263 21.99 -12.12 11.90
N LEU A 264 20.67 -12.21 12.11
CA LEU A 264 19.68 -11.62 11.22
C LEU A 264 19.74 -10.08 11.24
N ARG A 265 19.90 -9.48 12.41
CA ARG A 265 20.09 -8.02 12.59
C ARG A 265 21.36 -7.51 11.91
N VAL A 266 22.44 -8.29 11.90
CA VAL A 266 23.64 -7.97 11.12
C VAL A 266 23.29 -7.90 9.63
N LYS A 267 22.49 -8.84 9.11
CA LYS A 267 22.04 -8.82 7.71
C LYS A 267 21.10 -7.68 7.38
N TRP A 268 20.21 -7.32 8.28
CA TRP A 268 19.37 -6.13 8.12
C TRP A 268 20.21 -4.87 7.95
N LYS A 269 21.21 -4.69 8.82
CA LYS A 269 22.12 -3.54 8.71
C LYS A 269 22.89 -3.55 7.40
N GLU A 270 23.45 -4.70 7.00
CA GLU A 270 24.19 -4.83 5.74
C GLU A 270 23.32 -4.52 4.50
N TYR A 271 22.03 -4.87 4.53
CA TYR A 271 21.15 -4.72 3.37
C TYR A 271 20.49 -3.35 3.29
N TYR A 272 19.92 -2.86 4.39
CA TYR A 272 19.15 -1.61 4.41
C TYR A 272 19.99 -0.38 4.74
N ASP A 273 21.13 -0.54 5.41
CA ASP A 273 22.03 0.55 5.74
C ASP A 273 23.54 0.18 5.59
N PRO A 274 23.96 -0.25 4.38
CA PRO A 274 25.34 -0.65 4.11
C PRO A 274 26.38 0.46 4.33
N SER A 275 25.95 1.72 4.37
CA SER A 275 26.81 2.90 4.55
C SER A 275 26.76 3.49 5.96
N ASP A 276 26.01 2.90 6.88
CA ASP A 276 25.78 3.42 8.24
C ASP A 276 25.32 4.89 8.24
N MET A 277 24.37 5.19 7.35
CA MET A 277 23.86 6.54 7.08
C MET A 277 22.66 6.90 7.96
N TYR A 278 21.94 5.90 8.48
CA TYR A 278 20.73 6.11 9.27
C TYR A 278 21.01 5.85 10.75
N ASP A 279 20.62 6.80 11.60
CA ASP A 279 20.74 6.69 13.07
C ASP A 279 19.60 5.81 13.62
N VAL A 280 19.53 4.58 13.12
CA VAL A 280 18.53 3.56 13.47
C VAL A 280 19.30 2.26 13.76
N ASP A 281 19.24 1.82 15.02
CA ASP A 281 19.92 0.61 15.48
C ASP A 281 19.04 -0.64 15.24
N PRO A 282 19.49 -1.64 14.46
CA PRO A 282 18.76 -2.90 14.28
C PRO A 282 18.47 -3.64 15.59
N GLN A 283 19.25 -3.41 16.66
CA GLN A 283 19.05 -4.05 17.96
C GLN A 283 17.77 -3.62 18.67
N ASP A 284 17.18 -2.49 18.29
CA ASP A 284 15.92 -2.00 18.84
C ASP A 284 14.69 -2.74 18.25
N TYR A 285 14.89 -3.61 17.26
CA TYR A 285 13.82 -4.24 16.49
C TYR A 285 13.93 -5.76 16.51
N ASP A 286 12.78 -6.42 16.71
CA ASP A 286 12.68 -7.88 16.66
C ASP A 286 12.22 -8.37 15.28
N ARG A 287 11.84 -7.49 14.35
CA ARG A 287 11.36 -7.84 13.00
C ARG A 287 11.97 -6.96 11.92
N GLU A 288 12.20 -7.54 10.74
CA GLU A 288 12.73 -6.85 9.57
C GLU A 288 11.83 -5.68 9.13
N GLU A 289 10.51 -5.89 9.18
CA GLU A 289 9.47 -4.91 8.89
C GLU A 289 9.61 -3.64 9.73
N ASP A 290 9.74 -3.81 11.04
CA ASP A 290 9.81 -2.69 11.99
C ASP A 290 11.10 -1.89 11.79
N TYR A 291 12.22 -2.57 11.53
CA TYR A 291 13.50 -1.93 11.21
C TYR A 291 13.44 -1.15 9.89
N MET A 292 12.87 -1.73 8.84
CA MET A 292 12.67 -1.06 7.56
C MET A 292 11.80 0.20 7.69
N GLU A 293 10.69 0.09 8.42
CA GLU A 293 9.78 1.22 8.62
C GLU A 293 10.45 2.33 9.42
N ALA A 294 11.24 2.00 10.45
CA ALA A 294 12.01 2.97 11.19
C ALA A 294 13.01 3.75 10.31
N ILE A 295 13.70 3.07 9.38
CA ILE A 295 14.56 3.74 8.39
C ILE A 295 13.75 4.69 7.50
N LYS A 296 12.59 4.25 6.98
CA LYS A 296 11.71 5.10 6.16
C LYS A 296 11.25 6.34 6.92
N GLN A 297 10.86 6.19 8.19
CA GLN A 297 10.47 7.31 9.05
C GLN A 297 11.65 8.25 9.33
N TYR A 298 12.85 7.72 9.58
CA TYR A 298 14.05 8.53 9.77
C TYR A 298 14.34 9.41 8.55
N ILE A 299 14.33 8.82 7.34
CA ILE A 299 14.50 9.54 6.07
C ILE A 299 13.43 10.63 5.94
N LYS A 300 12.15 10.28 6.14
CA LYS A 300 11.03 11.23 6.06
C LYS A 300 11.15 12.39 7.06
N SER A 301 11.76 12.15 8.22
CA SER A 301 11.98 13.19 9.25
C SER A 301 13.16 14.12 8.94
N LYS A 302 14.17 13.62 8.21
CA LYS A 302 15.38 14.38 7.86
C LYS A 302 15.22 15.23 6.59
N TYR A 303 14.32 14.83 5.69
CA TYR A 303 14.08 15.48 4.40
C TYR A 303 12.73 16.21 4.31
N ARG A 304 12.11 16.51 5.46
CA ARG A 304 10.95 17.42 5.62
C ARG A 304 11.42 18.84 5.94
#